data_AF-A0A8T4HWU6-F1
#
_entry.id   AF-A0A8T4HWU6-F1
#
_cell.length_a   1.000
_cell.length_b   1.000
_cell.length_c   1.000
_cell.angle_alpha   90.00
_cell.angle_beta   90.00
_cell.angle_gamma   90.00
#
_symmetry.space_group_name_H-M   'P 1'
#
loop_
_entity.id
_entity.type
_entity.pdbx_description
1 polymer ?
#
loop_
_entity_poly.entity_id
_entity_poly.type
_entity_poly.pdbx_seq_one_letter_code
_entity_poly.pdbx_strand_id
1 'polypeptide(L)' 'LSEVEGVRKPAPLIYQRALEALGLEGSDCVFVDDHRENLPPAELLGIRTIHHTTDPAATASLLDSLLVDPTPA' A
#
# COMPACT_ATOMS: atom_id res chain seq x y z
N LEU A 1 -6.28 -8.40 10.21
CA LEU A 1 -5.09 -8.34 11.11
C LEU A 1 -4.16 -9.49 10.74
N SER A 2 -2.83 -9.32 10.72
CA SER A 2 -1.90 -10.38 10.30
C SER A 2 -2.06 -11.70 11.09
N GLU A 3 -2.58 -11.62 12.32
CA GLU A 3 -2.94 -12.77 13.16
C GLU A 3 -4.06 -13.64 12.55
N VAL A 4 -4.97 -13.04 11.79
CA VAL A 4 -6.05 -13.74 11.09
C VAL A 4 -5.55 -14.37 9.78
N GLU A 5 -4.61 -13.71 9.12
CA GLU A 5 -4.06 -14.16 7.82
C GLU A 5 -2.99 -15.26 7.96
N GLY A 6 -2.38 -15.39 9.14
CA GLY A 6 -1.25 -16.29 9.37
C GLY A 6 0.04 -15.87 8.66
N VAL A 7 0.05 -14.69 8.02
CA VAL A 7 1.15 -14.14 7.24
C VAL A 7 1.27 -12.65 7.58
N ARG A 8 2.50 -12.13 7.56
CA ARG A 8 2.79 -10.72 7.85
C ARG A 8 3.76 -10.11 6.84
N LYS A 9 3.75 -8.79 6.77
CA LYS A 9 4.78 -8.01 6.07
C LYS A 9 6.16 -8.35 6.65
N PRO A 10 7.22 -8.44 5.82
CA PRO A 10 7.28 -8.12 4.39
C PRO A 10 6.98 -9.31 3.44
N ALA A 11 6.33 -10.40 3.90
CA ALA A 11 6.08 -11.55 3.02
C ALA A 11 5.16 -11.16 1.85
N PRO A 12 5.53 -11.38 0.56
CA PRO A 12 4.74 -10.94 -0.60
C PRO A 12 3.27 -11.38 -0.59
N LEU A 13 2.99 -12.55 -0.02
CA LEU A 13 1.66 -13.14 0.06
C LEU A 13 0.64 -12.25 0.79
N ILE A 14 1.05 -11.44 1.79
CA ILE A 14 0.11 -10.56 2.50
C ILE A 14 -0.43 -9.45 1.59
N TYR A 15 0.42 -8.93 0.70
CA TYR A 15 0.06 -7.87 -0.25
C TYR A 15 -0.80 -8.44 -1.38
N GLN A 16 -0.47 -9.64 -1.88
CA GLN A 16 -1.30 -10.34 -2.87
C GLN A 16 -2.72 -10.59 -2.35
N ARG A 17 -2.86 -11.07 -1.11
CA ARG A 17 -4.17 -11.25 -0.48
C ARG A 17 -4.91 -9.93 -0.30
N ALA A 18 -4.21 -8.85 0.03
CA ALA A 18 -4.83 -7.54 0.14
C ALA A 18 -5.40 -7.08 -1.21
N LEU A 19 -4.64 -7.24 -2.30
CA LEU A 19 -5.11 -6.93 -3.66
C LEU A 19 -6.30 -7.80 -4.06
N GLU A 20 -6.25 -9.11 -3.80
CA GLU A 20 -7.34 -10.05 -4.07
C GLU A 20 -8.61 -9.68 -3.30
N ALA A 21 -8.49 -9.35 -2.01
CA ALA A 21 -9.62 -8.96 -1.17
C ALA A 21 -10.23 -7.61 -1.59
N LEU A 22 -9.42 -6.69 -2.11
CA LEU A 22 -9.87 -5.40 -2.65
C LEU A 22 -10.43 -5.51 -4.07
N GLY A 23 -10.05 -6.55 -4.83
CA GLY A 23 -10.38 -6.69 -6.24
C GLY A 23 -9.71 -5.63 -7.12
N LEU A 24 -8.54 -5.13 -6.71
CA LEU A 24 -7.80 -4.06 -7.39
C LEU A 24 -6.46 -4.54 -7.91
N GLU A 25 -5.97 -3.91 -8.97
CA GLU A 25 -4.58 -4.07 -9.40
C GLU A 25 -3.63 -3.25 -8.50
N GLY A 26 -2.35 -3.64 -8.47
CA GLY A 26 -1.36 -2.91 -7.68
C GLY A 26 -1.27 -1.43 -8.06
N SER A 27 -1.38 -1.10 -9.35
CA SER A 27 -1.35 0.28 -9.86
C SER A 27 -2.45 1.18 -9.29
N ASP A 28 -3.58 0.59 -8.90
CA ASP A 28 -4.71 1.31 -8.32
C ASP A 28 -4.57 1.50 -6.80
N CYS A 29 -3.54 0.92 -6.20
CA CYS A 29 -3.30 0.94 -4.77
C CYS A 29 -2.14 1.86 -4.37
N VAL A 30 -2.27 2.48 -3.21
CA VAL A 30 -1.17 3.13 -2.49
C VAL A 30 -1.00 2.45 -1.14
N PHE A 31 0.24 2.12 -0.78
CA PHE A 31 0.60 1.50 0.49
C PHE A 31 1.52 2.43 1.30
N VAL A 32 1.05 2.81 2.49
CA VAL A 32 1.78 3.68 3.42
C VAL A 32 2.25 2.85 4.60
N ASP A 33 3.56 2.87 4.89
CA ASP A 33 4.16 2.12 5.99
C ASP A 33 5.32 2.91 6.60
N ASP A 34 5.53 2.77 7.90
CA ASP A 34 6.65 3.38 8.62
C ASP A 34 7.93 2.53 8.61
N HIS A 35 7.80 1.23 8.33
CA HIS A 35 8.92 0.31 8.19
C HIS A 35 9.34 0.19 6.73
N ARG A 36 10.53 0.71 6.41
CA ARG A 36 11.08 0.70 5.05
C ARG A 36 11.20 -0.71 4.47
N GLU A 37 11.44 -1.74 5.28
CA GLU A 37 11.53 -3.12 4.79
C GLU A 37 10.22 -3.67 4.20
N ASN A 38 9.07 -3.06 4.54
CA ASN A 38 7.76 -3.48 4.07
C ASN A 38 7.40 -2.91 2.68
N LEU A 39 8.16 -1.95 2.15
CA LEU A 39 7.81 -1.26 0.91
C LEU A 39 8.21 -2.06 -0.35
N PRO A 40 9.43 -2.60 -0.48
CA PRO A 40 9.86 -3.25 -1.73
C PRO A 40 8.96 -4.41 -2.20
N PRO A 41 8.45 -5.31 -1.32
CA PRO A 41 7.52 -6.35 -1.77
C PRO A 41 6.20 -5.82 -2.33
N ALA A 42 5.72 -4.67 -1.84
CA ALA A 42 4.52 -4.02 -2.36
C ALA A 42 4.80 -3.41 -3.75
N GLU A 43 5.93 -2.73 -3.91
CA GLU A 43 6.38 -2.15 -5.20
C GLU A 43 6.52 -3.20 -6.29
N LEU A 44 7.03 -4.39 -5.94
CA LEU A 44 7.16 -5.53 -6.88
C LEU A 44 5.81 -6.02 -7.42
N LEU A 45 4.71 -5.72 -6.73
CA LEU A 45 3.34 -6.04 -7.16
C LEU A 45 2.65 -4.86 -7.86
N GLY A 46 3.39 -3.79 -8.15
CA GLY A 46 2.87 -2.58 -8.80
C GLY A 46 2.21 -1.59 -7.84
N ILE A 47 2.23 -1.85 -6.53
CA ILE A 47 1.65 -0.96 -5.52
C ILE A 47 2.54 0.27 -5.35
N ARG A 48 1.96 1.46 -5.45
CA ARG A 48 2.69 2.71 -5.13
C ARG A 48 2.94 2.78 -3.63
N THR A 49 4.14 3.13 -3.21
CA THR A 49 4.53 3.11 -1.79
C THR A 49 4.86 4.50 -1.26
N ILE A 50 4.55 4.73 0.02
CA ILE A 50 4.97 5.89 0.78
C ILE A 50 5.65 5.41 2.05
N HIS A 51 6.90 5.82 2.27
CA HIS A 51 7.56 5.66 3.57
C HIS A 51 7.11 6.76 4.52
N HIS A 52 6.22 6.43 5.46
CA HIS A 52 5.87 7.33 6.53
C HIS A 52 7.02 7.46 7.52
N THR A 53 7.36 8.68 7.92
CA THR A 53 8.40 8.91 8.94
C THR A 53 7.78 9.55 10.16
N THR A 54 7.76 10.87 10.25
CA THR A 54 7.23 11.59 11.43
C THR A 54 6.21 12.66 11.10
N ASP A 55 6.08 13.03 9.82
CA ASP A 55 5.18 14.09 9.38
C ASP A 55 3.92 13.51 8.69
N PRO A 56 2.79 13.44 9.40
CA PRO A 56 1.53 12.98 8.82
C PRO A 56 0.96 13.96 7.79
N ALA A 57 1.24 15.27 7.89
CA ALA A 57 0.75 16.25 6.91
C ALA A 57 1.48 16.12 5.57
N ALA A 58 2.79 15.88 5.60
CA ALA A 58 3.57 15.55 4.40
C ALA A 58 3.09 14.24 3.76
N THR A 59 2.78 13.24 4.59
CA THR A 59 2.27 11.93 4.11
C THR A 59 0.91 12.08 3.45
N ALA A 60 -0.01 12.83 4.06
CA ALA A 60 -1.33 13.10 3.49
C ALA A 60 -1.22 13.87 2.17
N SER A 61 -0.37 14.91 2.12
CA SER A 61 -0.15 15.70 0.89
C SER A 61 0.40 14.84 -0.26
N LEU A 62 1.29 13.90 0.04
CA LEU A 62 1.80 12.96 -0.96
C LEU A 62 0.70 11.99 -1.40
N LEU A 63 -0.10 11.48 -0.47
CA LEU A 63 -1.22 10.60 -0.79
C LEU A 63 -2.23 11.28 -1.73
N ASP A 64 -2.61 12.54 -1.44
CA ASP A 64 -3.49 13.35 -2.28
C ASP A 64 -2.93 13.50 -3.70
N SER A 65 -1.61 13.64 -3.85
CA SER A 65 -0.98 13.75 -5.17
C SER A 65 -0.99 12.44 -5.98
N LEU A 66 -1.09 11.29 -5.30
CA LEU A 66 -1.11 9.97 -5.93
C LEU A 66 -2.52 9.50 -6.26
N LEU A 67 -3.50 9.90 -5.45
CA LEU A 67 -4.92 9.61 -5.63
C LEU A 67 -5.57 10.69 -6.51
N VAL A 68 -5.28 10.67 -7.80
CA VAL A 68 -6.08 11.43 -8.77
C VAL A 68 -7.43 10.72 -8.88
N ASP A 69 -8.52 11.41 -8.56
CA ASP A 69 -9.89 10.90 -8.61
C ASP A 69 -10.13 10.01 -9.85
N PRO A 70 -10.43 8.70 -9.71
CA PRO A 70 -11.12 8.00 -10.77
C PRO A 70 -12.50 8.64 -10.82
N THR A 71 -12.70 9.52 -11.79
CA THR A 71 -14.01 10.14 -12.05
C THR A 71 -15.08 9.03 -12.01
N PRO A 72 -16.19 9.20 -11.27
CA PRO A 72 -17.26 8.21 -11.30
C PRO A 72 -17.83 8.14 -12.72
N ALA A 73 -18.20 6.92 -13.12
CA ALA A 73 -18.86 6.61 -14.39
C ALA A 73 -20.02 7.55 -14.74
#